data_AF-A0A015KJP9-F1
#
_entry.id   AF-A0A015KJP9-F1
#
_cell.length_a   1.000
_cell.length_b   1.000
_cell.length_c   1.000
_cell.angle_alpha   90.00
_cell.angle_beta   90.00
_cell.angle_gamma   90.00
#
_symmetry.space_group_name_H-M   'P 1'
#
loop_
_entity.id
_entity.type
_entity.pdbx_description
1 polymer ?
#
loop_
_entity_poly.entity_id
_entity_poly.type
_entity_poly.pdbx_seq_one_letter_code
_entity_poly.pdbx_strand_id
1 'polypeptide(L)'
;MATIVGPETSNTPYFTLITTLDPDDLAKASTLLLSAVEARPKLTQAFRLEVKFLQENAQFQICLDPVLWYDVYLRVNPRLDEAVRIAREYVTSIRTQILPEEDGPFVVEYDEIEKDKAFIPCNKIYLIINPNVTIISYCCDENPSENCCYCPVLIEIKLTIITDNEGLVQRSEFWRDLIEQRQRLNFHSIAVNYGRWETGQSRDKYAQACHAHVHLLFDREAWEGVKGIVTNKITLSKLNTRNYPGPNYLLKDCTELEQQRLQLAEHQYMLASITKLSVSVENSNKSLIDAISSLTVAINSLNRLVEDKDKKEYYNQ
;
A
#
# COMPACT_ATOMS: atom_id res chain seq x y z
N MET A 1 2.14 -2.21 28.02
CA MET A 1 0.95 -2.28 27.14
C MET A 1 1.41 -1.96 25.74
N ALA A 2 1.01 -2.76 24.76
CA ALA A 2 1.26 -2.44 23.36
C ALA A 2 0.43 -1.20 22.97
N THR A 3 1.07 -0.23 22.30
CA THR A 3 0.43 1.02 21.88
C THR A 3 0.33 1.03 20.36
N ILE A 4 -0.89 1.28 19.86
CA ILE A 4 -1.12 1.43 18.42
C ILE A 4 -0.64 2.80 17.97
N VAL A 5 0.17 2.83 16.92
CA VAL A 5 0.51 4.06 16.19
C VAL A 5 -0.32 4.07 14.92
N GLY A 6 -1.21 5.06 14.79
CA GLY A 6 -2.12 5.17 13.65
C GLY A 6 -1.63 6.11 12.55
N PRO A 7 -2.35 6.15 11.42
CA PRO A 7 -1.98 6.92 10.23
C PRO A 7 -1.78 8.42 10.47
N GLU A 8 -2.57 9.01 11.37
CA GLU A 8 -2.49 10.44 11.70
C GLU A 8 -1.19 10.81 12.42
N THR A 9 -0.60 9.86 13.14
CA THR A 9 0.63 10.07 13.91
C THR A 9 1.86 9.79 13.07
N SER A 10 1.79 8.75 12.23
CA SER A 10 2.92 8.31 11.40
C SER A 10 2.98 8.98 10.03
N ASN A 11 1.93 9.70 9.60
CA ASN A 11 1.80 10.24 8.25
C ASN A 11 1.98 9.17 7.15
N THR A 12 1.53 7.95 7.43
CA THR A 12 1.60 6.81 6.51
C THR A 12 0.26 6.07 6.50
N PRO A 13 -0.07 5.27 5.47
CA PRO A 13 -1.31 4.52 5.39
C PRO A 13 -1.30 3.26 6.30
N TYR A 14 -0.73 3.39 7.50
CA TYR A 14 -0.47 2.26 8.38
C TYR A 14 -1.01 2.45 9.80
N PHE A 15 -1.59 1.38 10.34
CA PHE A 15 -1.62 1.17 11.78
C PHE A 15 -0.49 0.20 12.15
N THR A 16 0.30 0.53 13.16
CA THR A 16 1.41 -0.34 13.60
C THR A 16 1.35 -0.59 15.09
N LEU A 17 1.82 -1.77 15.49
CA LEU A 17 1.91 -2.18 16.89
C LEU A 17 3.03 -3.22 17.02
N ILE A 18 3.81 -3.14 18.10
CA ILE A 18 4.81 -4.15 18.44
C ILE A 18 4.38 -4.86 19.72
N THR A 19 4.49 -6.17 19.73
CA THR A 19 4.15 -7.02 20.87
C THR A 19 5.13 -8.18 21.00
N THR A 20 5.01 -8.97 22.07
CA THR A 20 5.84 -10.16 22.29
C THR A 20 5.42 -11.30 21.34
N LEU A 21 6.17 -12.40 21.33
CA LEU A 21 5.77 -13.63 20.62
C LEU A 21 4.83 -14.52 21.44
N ASP A 22 4.26 -14.05 22.55
CA ASP A 22 3.26 -14.80 23.30
C ASP A 22 1.93 -14.87 22.52
N PRO A 23 1.32 -16.06 22.34
CA PRO A 23 0.10 -16.20 21.55
C PRO A 23 -1.09 -15.34 22.00
N ASP A 24 -1.24 -15.10 23.31
CA ASP A 24 -2.32 -14.25 23.83
C ASP A 24 -2.03 -12.77 23.52
N ASP A 25 -0.76 -12.35 23.61
CA ASP A 25 -0.33 -11.01 23.22
C ASP A 25 -0.50 -10.77 21.72
N LEU A 26 -0.25 -11.76 20.87
CA LEU A 26 -0.46 -11.70 19.43
C LEU A 26 -1.94 -11.62 19.06
N ALA A 27 -2.79 -12.45 19.69
CA ALA A 27 -4.24 -12.39 19.52
C ALA A 27 -4.80 -11.02 19.92
N LYS A 28 -4.35 -10.49 21.07
CA LYS A 28 -4.72 -9.17 21.55
C LYS A 28 -4.26 -8.05 20.61
N ALA A 29 -3.06 -8.14 20.07
CA ALA A 29 -2.55 -7.21 19.07
C ALA A 29 -3.44 -7.15 17.82
N SER A 30 -3.82 -8.31 17.28
CA SER A 30 -4.76 -8.41 16.15
C SER A 30 -6.10 -7.74 16.47
N THR A 31 -6.69 -8.06 17.63
CA THR A 31 -7.97 -7.49 18.06
C THR A 31 -7.89 -5.97 18.14
N LEU A 32 -6.84 -5.44 18.79
CA LEU A 32 -6.65 -4.00 18.94
C LEU A 32 -6.54 -3.29 17.58
N LEU A 33 -5.77 -3.85 16.64
CA LEU A 33 -5.58 -3.27 15.32
C LEU A 33 -6.84 -3.35 14.46
N LEU A 34 -7.54 -4.49 14.45
CA LEU A 34 -8.80 -4.65 13.72
C LEU A 34 -9.85 -3.67 14.24
N SER A 35 -10.02 -3.56 15.56
CA SER A 35 -10.93 -2.57 16.16
C SER A 35 -10.56 -1.12 15.80
N ALA A 36 -9.27 -0.81 15.65
CA ALA A 36 -8.83 0.52 15.24
C ALA A 36 -9.22 0.86 13.78
N VAL A 37 -9.21 -0.14 12.90
CA VAL A 37 -9.66 0.01 11.50
C VAL A 37 -11.18 0.09 11.43
N GLU A 38 -11.89 -0.78 12.15
CA GLU A 38 -13.36 -0.81 12.23
C GLU A 38 -13.95 0.51 12.75
N ALA A 39 -13.26 1.18 13.67
CA ALA A 39 -13.62 2.52 14.15
C ALA A 39 -13.64 3.58 13.01
N ARG A 40 -13.10 3.25 11.83
CA ARG A 40 -13.09 4.09 10.63
C ARG A 40 -13.69 3.31 9.44
N PRO A 41 -15.04 3.26 9.30
CA PRO A 41 -15.71 2.41 8.32
C PRO A 41 -15.33 2.61 6.84
N LYS A 42 -14.70 3.72 6.47
CA LYS A 42 -14.19 3.94 5.10
C LYS A 42 -12.91 3.16 4.81
N LEU A 43 -12.16 2.80 5.85
CA LEU A 43 -10.89 2.09 5.75
C LEU A 43 -11.06 0.57 5.77
N THR A 44 -12.26 0.06 6.11
CA THR A 44 -12.57 -1.38 6.09
C THR A 44 -12.84 -1.92 4.68
N GLN A 45 -12.90 -1.06 3.67
CA GLN A 45 -13.17 -1.47 2.28
C GLN A 45 -12.07 -2.40 1.73
N ALA A 46 -10.81 -2.12 2.06
CA ALA A 46 -9.66 -2.93 1.68
C ALA A 46 -8.49 -2.63 2.61
N PHE A 47 -7.97 -3.67 3.27
CA PHE A 47 -6.76 -3.57 4.08
C PHE A 47 -6.09 -4.94 4.20
N ARG A 48 -4.81 -4.94 4.59
CA ARG A 48 -4.00 -6.14 4.82
C ARG A 48 -3.35 -6.06 6.17
N LEU A 49 -3.46 -7.13 6.95
CA LEU A 49 -2.65 -7.31 8.14
C LEU A 49 -1.35 -8.01 7.75
N GLU A 50 -0.22 -7.42 8.10
CA GLU A 50 1.10 -8.02 7.97
C GLU A 50 1.72 -8.18 9.36
N VAL A 51 2.35 -9.32 9.60
CA VAL A 51 3.03 -9.60 10.87
C VAL A 51 4.43 -10.10 10.58
N LYS A 52 5.42 -9.25 10.86
CA LYS A 52 6.83 -9.58 10.76
C LYS A 52 7.33 -10.12 12.08
N PHE A 53 7.91 -11.31 12.07
CA PHE A 53 8.47 -11.93 13.26
C PHE A 53 9.93 -11.56 13.41
N LEU A 54 10.25 -10.89 14.51
CA LEU A 54 11.61 -10.57 14.93
C LEU A 54 12.12 -11.66 15.87
N GLN A 55 13.29 -11.47 16.49
CA GLN A 55 13.87 -12.46 17.41
C GLN A 55 12.96 -12.73 18.62
N GLU A 56 12.57 -11.69 19.35
CA GLU A 56 11.78 -11.80 20.59
C GLU A 56 10.38 -11.18 20.49
N ASN A 57 10.10 -10.48 19.38
CA ASN A 57 8.90 -9.67 19.21
C ASN A 57 8.24 -9.94 17.86
N ALA A 58 6.98 -9.54 17.74
CA ALA A 58 6.27 -9.42 16.47
C ALA A 58 5.91 -7.97 16.20
N GLN A 59 6.18 -7.53 14.96
CA GLN A 59 5.77 -6.24 14.45
C GLN A 59 4.52 -6.44 13.58
N PHE A 60 3.40 -5.89 14.04
CA PHE A 60 2.14 -5.86 13.33
C PHE A 60 2.01 -4.58 12.55
N GLN A 61 1.46 -4.68 11.35
CA GLN A 61 1.16 -3.56 10.48
C GLN A 61 -0.14 -3.84 9.73
N ILE A 62 -1.14 -2.98 9.88
CA ILE A 62 -2.26 -2.93 8.94
C ILE A 62 -1.92 -1.93 7.84
N CYS A 63 -1.81 -2.44 6.61
CA CYS A 63 -1.71 -1.68 5.38
C CYS A 63 -3.10 -1.31 4.87
N LEU A 64 -3.39 -0.02 4.87
CA LEU A 64 -4.62 0.53 4.30
C LEU A 64 -4.44 0.75 2.79
N ASP A 65 -5.55 0.73 2.06
CA ASP A 65 -5.61 1.27 0.71
C ASP A 65 -5.12 2.74 0.70
N PRO A 66 -4.01 3.07 0.00
CA PRO A 66 -3.44 4.41 0.06
C PRO A 66 -4.33 5.49 -0.56
N VAL A 67 -5.17 5.17 -1.54
CA VAL A 67 -6.13 6.13 -2.14
C VAL A 67 -7.20 6.50 -1.11
N LEU A 68 -7.78 5.50 -0.45
CA LEU A 68 -8.78 5.71 0.60
C LEU A 68 -8.18 6.42 1.81
N TRP A 69 -6.96 6.06 2.21
CA TRP A 69 -6.23 6.76 3.26
C TRP A 69 -6.05 8.25 2.92
N TYR A 70 -5.60 8.57 1.70
CA TYR A 70 -5.44 9.95 1.26
C TYR A 70 -6.76 10.74 1.30
N ASP A 71 -7.85 10.12 0.85
CA ASP A 71 -9.19 10.72 0.86
C ASP A 71 -9.72 10.95 2.28
N VAL A 72 -9.39 10.09 3.24
CA VAL A 72 -9.71 10.29 4.66
C VAL A 72 -8.82 11.38 5.25
N TYR A 73 -7.52 11.34 4.96
CA TYR A 73 -6.53 12.31 5.46
C TYR A 73 -6.90 13.74 5.08
N LEU A 74 -7.26 13.98 3.81
CA LEU A 74 -7.69 15.30 3.32
C LEU A 74 -8.94 15.86 4.03
N ARG A 75 -9.84 15.00 4.52
CA ARG A 75 -11.04 15.46 5.25
C ARG A 75 -10.69 15.94 6.65
N VAL A 76 -9.67 15.36 7.26
CA VAL A 76 -9.20 15.73 8.60
C VAL A 76 -8.23 16.91 8.52
N ASN A 77 -7.38 16.92 7.48
CA ASN A 77 -6.36 17.93 7.24
C ASN A 77 -6.67 18.67 5.92
N PRO A 78 -7.35 19.84 5.97
CA PRO A 78 -7.82 20.53 4.76
C PRO A 78 -6.69 21.20 3.94
N ARG A 79 -5.45 21.14 4.44
CA ARG A 79 -4.27 21.69 3.77
C ARG A 79 -3.79 20.75 2.67
N LEU A 80 -4.25 21.02 1.45
CA LEU A 80 -3.91 20.25 0.26
C LEU A 80 -2.39 20.17 0.03
N ASP A 81 -1.66 21.25 0.28
CA ASP A 81 -0.21 21.34 0.13
C ASP A 81 0.51 20.33 1.04
N GLU A 82 0.09 20.24 2.28
CA GLU A 82 0.67 19.32 3.26
C GLU A 82 0.30 17.87 2.97
N ALA A 83 -0.95 17.60 2.62
CA ALA A 83 -1.41 16.26 2.25
C ALA A 83 -0.68 15.71 1.01
N VAL A 84 -0.52 16.55 -0.02
CA VAL A 84 0.25 16.20 -1.23
C VAL A 84 1.70 15.90 -0.86
N ARG A 85 2.34 16.75 -0.05
CA ARG A 85 3.72 16.56 0.39
C ARG A 85 3.90 15.22 1.11
N ILE A 86 3.03 14.92 2.07
CA ILE A 86 3.07 13.68 2.86
C ILE A 86 2.87 12.44 1.98
N ALA A 87 1.86 12.46 1.11
CA ALA A 87 1.58 11.32 0.24
C ALA A 87 2.69 11.11 -0.82
N ARG A 88 3.30 12.20 -1.30
CA ARG A 88 4.46 12.16 -2.19
C ARG A 88 5.68 11.56 -1.49
N GLU A 89 5.94 11.98 -0.25
CA GLU A 89 7.02 11.45 0.59
C GLU A 89 6.83 9.95 0.84
N TYR A 90 5.60 9.51 1.12
CA TYR A 90 5.25 8.09 1.22
C TYR A 90 5.61 7.31 -0.06
N VAL A 91 5.12 7.76 -1.22
CA VAL A 91 5.40 7.09 -2.51
C VAL A 91 6.90 7.01 -2.80
N THR A 92 7.62 8.11 -2.59
CA THR A 92 9.07 8.15 -2.80
C THR A 92 9.79 7.20 -1.86
N SER A 93 9.44 7.19 -0.58
CA SER A 93 10.03 6.30 0.43
C SER A 93 9.88 4.83 0.04
N ILE A 94 8.66 4.40 -0.33
CA ILE A 94 8.41 3.01 -0.73
C ILE A 94 9.25 2.61 -1.95
N ARG A 95 9.30 3.47 -2.98
CA ARG A 95 10.11 3.20 -4.18
C ARG A 95 11.61 3.12 -3.92
N THR A 96 12.12 3.88 -2.95
CA THR A 96 13.54 3.81 -2.59
C THR A 96 13.90 2.57 -1.78
N GLN A 97 12.93 1.96 -1.10
CA GLN A 97 13.15 0.77 -0.27
C GLN A 97 13.06 -0.53 -1.07
N ILE A 98 12.32 -0.55 -2.17
CA ILE A 98 12.11 -1.76 -2.99
C ILE A 98 13.17 -1.80 -4.07
N LEU A 99 14.03 -2.82 -4.04
CA LEU A 99 15.06 -3.00 -5.06
C LEU A 99 14.42 -3.39 -6.40
N PRO A 100 14.97 -2.96 -7.55
CA PRO A 100 14.46 -3.36 -8.87
C PRO A 100 14.42 -4.88 -9.10
N GLU A 101 15.24 -5.63 -8.36
CA GLU A 101 15.34 -7.10 -8.40
C GLU A 101 14.22 -7.80 -7.62
N GLU A 102 13.53 -7.08 -6.72
CA GLU A 102 12.36 -7.54 -5.98
C GLU A 102 11.04 -7.23 -6.71
N ASP A 103 11.11 -6.45 -7.79
CA ASP A 103 10.03 -6.28 -8.76
C ASP A 103 10.12 -7.42 -9.79
N GLY A 104 9.49 -8.54 -9.48
CA GLY A 104 9.51 -9.73 -10.33
C GLY A 104 9.02 -9.42 -11.75
N PRO A 105 9.55 -10.10 -12.79
CA PRO A 105 9.13 -9.85 -14.16
C PRO A 105 7.62 -10.02 -14.29
N PHE A 106 7.01 -8.97 -14.83
CA PHE A 106 5.70 -8.80 -15.47
C PHE A 106 4.70 -9.96 -15.41
N VAL A 107 3.44 -9.57 -15.21
CA VAL A 107 2.25 -10.36 -15.50
C VAL A 107 2.45 -11.18 -16.77
N VAL A 108 2.44 -12.51 -16.64
CA VAL A 108 2.13 -13.37 -17.77
C VAL A 108 0.68 -13.05 -18.12
N GLU A 109 0.48 -12.20 -19.14
CA GLU A 109 -0.80 -12.15 -19.83
C GLU A 109 -0.99 -13.53 -20.44
N TYR A 110 -1.83 -14.34 -19.79
CA TYR A 110 -2.36 -15.53 -20.44
C TYR A 110 -3.33 -15.02 -21.50
N ASP A 111 -2.92 -15.09 -22.76
CA ASP A 111 -3.74 -14.74 -23.93
C ASP A 111 -5.02 -15.58 -24.02
N GLU A 112 -5.10 -16.66 -23.26
CA GLU A 112 -6.27 -17.49 -23.13
C GLU A 112 -6.80 -17.46 -21.69
N ILE A 113 -8.12 -17.61 -21.59
CA ILE A 113 -8.89 -17.83 -20.36
C ILE A 113 -8.58 -19.22 -19.77
N GLU A 114 -7.30 -19.61 -19.70
CA GLU A 114 -6.82 -20.89 -19.18
C GLU A 114 -7.06 -21.04 -17.67
N LYS A 115 -7.28 -19.93 -16.95
CA LYS A 115 -7.75 -19.98 -15.56
C LYS A 115 -9.11 -20.68 -15.43
N ASP A 116 -9.98 -20.58 -16.42
CA ASP A 116 -11.29 -21.26 -16.40
C ASP A 116 -11.17 -22.76 -16.72
N LYS A 117 -10.04 -23.19 -17.30
CA LYS A 117 -9.70 -24.62 -17.52
C LYS A 117 -9.02 -25.26 -16.29
N ALA A 118 -8.53 -24.47 -15.33
CA ALA A 118 -7.89 -24.96 -14.10
C ALA A 118 -8.88 -25.55 -13.06
N PHE A 119 -10.18 -25.50 -13.35
CA PHE A 119 -11.25 -25.92 -12.43
C PHE A 119 -12.11 -27.07 -12.96
N ILE A 120 -11.52 -27.96 -13.77
CA ILE A 120 -12.01 -29.35 -13.83
C ILE A 120 -11.87 -29.90 -12.40
N PRO A 121 -12.91 -30.53 -11.81
CA PRO A 121 -12.92 -30.96 -10.41
C PRO A 121 -11.66 -31.77 -10.11
N CYS A 122 -10.72 -31.11 -9.44
CA CYS A 122 -9.37 -31.62 -9.30
C CYS A 122 -9.33 -32.53 -8.07
N ASN A 123 -8.79 -33.74 -8.24
CA ASN A 123 -8.67 -34.70 -7.15
C ASN A 123 -7.71 -34.12 -6.11
N LYS A 124 -8.25 -33.84 -4.91
CA LYS A 124 -7.51 -33.24 -3.81
C LYS A 124 -6.37 -34.17 -3.38
N ILE A 125 -5.13 -33.74 -3.58
CA ILE A 125 -3.97 -34.39 -3.00
C ILE A 125 -3.64 -33.65 -1.70
N TYR A 126 -3.90 -34.33 -0.58
CA TYR A 126 -3.59 -33.82 0.75
C TYR A 126 -2.15 -34.19 1.13
N LEU A 127 -1.30 -33.19 1.33
CA LEU A 127 -0.08 -33.38 2.10
C LEU A 127 -0.36 -32.94 3.53
N ILE A 128 -0.74 -33.91 4.36
CA ILE A 128 -0.91 -33.73 5.80
C ILE A 128 0.50 -33.68 6.39
N ILE A 129 0.97 -32.49 6.77
CA ILE A 129 2.20 -32.35 7.55
C ILE A 129 1.90 -32.74 9.01
N ASN A 130 0.70 -32.42 9.50
CA ASN A 130 0.16 -32.75 10.82
C ASN A 130 -1.38 -32.58 10.82
N PRO A 131 -2.18 -33.18 11.73
CA PRO A 131 -3.63 -32.96 11.83
C PRO A 131 -4.13 -31.50 11.75
N ASN A 132 -3.32 -30.50 12.09
CA ASN A 132 -3.70 -29.08 12.03
C ASN A 132 -3.17 -28.31 10.80
N VAL A 133 -2.32 -28.92 9.96
CA VAL A 133 -1.72 -28.25 8.79
C VAL A 133 -1.74 -29.18 7.59
N THR A 134 -2.52 -28.78 6.59
CA THR A 134 -2.70 -29.52 5.35
C THR A 134 -2.17 -28.69 4.19
N ILE A 135 -1.00 -29.02 3.64
CA ILE A 135 -0.62 -28.42 2.35
C ILE A 135 -1.56 -28.98 1.30
N ILE A 136 -2.41 -28.12 0.75
CA ILE A 136 -3.33 -28.47 -0.33
C ILE A 136 -2.65 -28.10 -1.64
N SER A 137 -2.22 -29.13 -2.37
CA SER A 137 -1.79 -28.95 -3.76
C SER A 137 -2.96 -29.29 -4.67
N TYR A 138 -3.48 -28.30 -5.39
CA TYR A 138 -4.46 -28.55 -6.44
C TYR A 138 -3.75 -29.20 -7.62
N CYS A 139 -4.28 -30.30 -8.15
CA CYS A 139 -3.75 -31.04 -9.30
C CYS A 139 -4.88 -31.20 -10.32
N CYS A 140 -4.78 -30.52 -11.47
CA CYS A 140 -5.72 -30.69 -12.57
C CYS A 140 -5.57 -32.10 -13.18
N ASP A 141 -6.64 -32.89 -13.05
CA ASP A 141 -6.99 -34.13 -13.78
C ASP A 141 -6.42 -35.52 -13.45
N GLU A 142 -7.30 -36.49 -13.72
CA GLU A 142 -7.26 -37.95 -13.51
C GLU A 142 -6.44 -38.74 -14.55
N ASN A 143 -5.79 -38.08 -15.51
CA ASN A 143 -4.97 -38.76 -16.51
C ASN A 143 -3.54 -38.20 -16.61
N PRO A 144 -2.51 -38.99 -16.26
CA PRO A 144 -1.11 -38.55 -16.20
C PRO A 144 -0.44 -38.53 -17.59
N SER A 145 -1.09 -37.98 -18.62
CA SER A 145 -0.47 -37.80 -19.94
C SER A 145 0.19 -36.42 -20.05
N GLU A 146 1.48 -36.39 -19.71
CA GLU A 146 2.58 -35.55 -20.19
C GLU A 146 2.47 -34.01 -20.37
N ASN A 147 1.36 -33.33 -20.08
CA ASN A 147 1.30 -31.86 -20.15
C ASN A 147 0.38 -31.24 -19.07
N CYS A 148 0.60 -31.57 -17.79
CA CYS A 148 -0.24 -31.10 -16.70
C CYS A 148 0.08 -29.63 -16.32
N CYS A 149 -0.95 -28.78 -16.40
CA CYS A 149 -0.93 -27.35 -16.16
C CYS A 149 -0.41 -26.95 -14.77
N TYR A 150 0.31 -25.83 -14.73
CA TYR A 150 0.93 -25.21 -13.55
C TYR A 150 -0.11 -24.73 -12.50
N CYS A 151 -0.53 -25.61 -11.59
CA CYS A 151 -1.34 -25.21 -10.43
C CYS A 151 -0.53 -24.41 -9.39
N PRO A 152 -1.12 -23.38 -8.74
CA PRO A 152 -0.55 -22.79 -7.53
C PRO A 152 -0.42 -23.84 -6.41
N VAL A 153 0.74 -23.88 -5.75
CA VAL A 153 0.82 -24.45 -4.41
C VAL A 153 0.41 -23.35 -3.44
N LEU A 154 -0.78 -23.50 -2.88
CA LEU A 154 -1.18 -22.76 -1.71
C LEU A 154 -0.77 -23.60 -0.50
N ILE A 155 0.01 -23.04 0.43
CA ILE A 155 0.15 -23.64 1.76
C ILE A 155 -1.06 -23.17 2.55
N GLU A 156 -2.14 -23.94 2.48
CA GLU A 156 -3.37 -23.66 3.23
C GLU A 156 -3.23 -24.23 4.66
N ILE A 157 -3.06 -23.38 5.66
CA ILE A 157 -3.18 -23.83 7.06
C ILE A 157 -4.67 -24.01 7.35
N LYS A 158 -5.16 -25.23 7.13
CA LYS A 158 -6.58 -25.54 7.33
C LYS A 158 -6.88 -25.69 8.82
N LEU A 159 -7.24 -24.57 9.47
CA LEU A 159 -7.80 -24.59 10.82
C LEU A 159 -9.29 -24.89 10.73
N THR A 160 -9.66 -26.03 11.31
CA THR A 160 -11.00 -26.60 11.30
C THR A 160 -11.99 -25.59 11.92
N ILE A 161 -12.90 -25.05 11.11
CA ILE A 161 -14.07 -24.23 11.48
C ILE A 161 -13.76 -22.77 11.84
N ILE A 162 -13.23 -21.99 10.88
CA ILE A 162 -13.27 -20.53 10.94
C ILE A 162 -13.65 -20.00 9.54
N THR A 163 -14.68 -19.14 9.50
CA THR A 163 -15.31 -18.65 8.26
C THR A 163 -14.78 -17.29 7.80
N ASP A 164 -13.96 -16.60 8.61
CA ASP A 164 -13.37 -15.29 8.27
C ASP A 164 -11.95 -15.10 8.82
N ASN A 165 -11.18 -14.23 8.16
CA ASN A 165 -9.83 -13.87 8.58
C ASN A 165 -9.80 -13.09 9.90
N GLU A 166 -10.88 -12.37 10.23
CA GLU A 166 -10.97 -11.53 11.44
C GLU A 166 -11.00 -12.41 12.69
N GLY A 167 -11.92 -13.37 12.74
CA GLY A 167 -12.03 -14.30 13.85
C GLY A 167 -10.84 -15.26 13.96
N LEU A 168 -10.12 -15.53 12.86
CA LEU A 168 -8.91 -16.35 12.87
C LEU A 168 -7.79 -15.71 13.67
N VAL A 169 -7.42 -14.47 13.32
CA VAL A 169 -6.25 -13.79 13.90
C VAL A 169 -6.49 -13.29 15.33
N GLN A 170 -7.73 -13.31 15.81
CA GLN A 170 -8.09 -12.94 17.19
C GLN A 170 -7.99 -14.12 18.17
N ARG A 171 -7.66 -15.33 17.71
CA ARG A 171 -7.56 -16.54 18.55
C ARG A 171 -6.12 -16.85 18.91
N SER A 172 -5.85 -17.07 20.19
CA SER A 172 -4.54 -17.45 20.69
C SER A 172 -4.10 -18.83 20.18
N GLU A 173 -5.03 -19.74 19.92
CA GLU A 173 -4.74 -21.07 19.37
C GLU A 173 -4.16 -20.98 17.95
N PHE A 174 -4.68 -20.07 17.13
CA PHE A 174 -4.13 -19.80 15.80
C PHE A 174 -2.67 -19.36 15.87
N TRP A 175 -2.36 -18.39 16.74
CA TRP A 175 -1.00 -17.88 16.88
C TRP A 175 -0.03 -18.92 17.43
N ARG A 176 -0.49 -19.75 18.36
CA ARG A 176 0.30 -20.85 18.90
C ARG A 176 0.70 -21.84 17.81
N ASP A 177 -0.28 -22.28 17.02
CA ASP A 177 -0.05 -23.21 15.91
C ASP A 177 0.85 -22.56 14.84
N LEU A 178 0.61 -21.29 14.52
CA LEU A 178 1.40 -20.54 13.53
C LEU A 178 2.87 -20.39 13.97
N ILE A 179 3.13 -20.08 15.25
CA ILE A 179 4.49 -19.98 15.79
C ILE A 179 5.21 -21.34 15.71
N GLU A 180 4.51 -22.44 16.01
CA GLU A 180 5.07 -23.78 15.86
C GLU A 180 5.44 -24.06 14.39
N GLN A 181 4.58 -23.67 13.44
CA GLN A 181 4.89 -23.80 12.02
C GLN A 181 6.06 -22.90 11.60
N ARG A 182 6.16 -21.69 12.17
CA ARG A 182 7.29 -20.79 11.92
C ARG A 182 8.61 -21.45 12.28
N GLN A 183 8.67 -22.12 13.44
CA GLN A 183 9.90 -22.81 13.86
C GLN A 183 10.29 -23.96 12.91
N ARG A 184 9.32 -24.58 12.23
CA ARG A 184 9.57 -25.67 11.27
C ARG A 184 9.91 -25.18 9.87
N LEU A 185 9.19 -24.18 9.38
CA LEU A 185 9.24 -23.72 7.99
C LEU A 185 10.11 -22.47 7.81
N ASN A 186 10.47 -21.79 8.89
CA ASN A 186 11.33 -20.62 8.92
C ASN A 186 10.84 -19.42 8.09
N PHE A 187 9.52 -19.23 7.95
CA PHE A 187 8.99 -18.00 7.36
C PHE A 187 9.25 -16.80 8.27
N HIS A 188 9.53 -15.63 7.69
CA HIS A 188 9.89 -14.43 8.45
C HIS A 188 8.69 -13.48 8.67
N SER A 189 7.61 -13.65 7.90
CA SER A 189 6.40 -12.83 8.01
C SER A 189 5.16 -13.60 7.57
N ILE A 190 3.99 -13.14 8.00
CA ILE A 190 2.71 -13.51 7.40
C ILE A 190 1.94 -12.29 6.91
N ALA A 191 1.00 -12.52 6.00
CA ALA A 191 0.02 -11.52 5.62
C ALA A 191 -1.38 -12.10 5.44
N VAL A 192 -2.38 -11.30 5.78
CA VAL A 192 -3.80 -11.65 5.72
C VAL A 192 -4.55 -10.50 5.06
N ASN A 193 -5.30 -10.79 4.00
CA ASN A 193 -6.03 -9.79 3.23
C ASN A 193 -7.48 -9.70 3.69
N TYR A 194 -8.05 -8.49 3.68
CA TYR A 194 -9.43 -8.24 4.11
C TYR A 194 -10.20 -7.42 3.05
N GLY A 195 -11.52 -7.55 3.05
CA GLY A 195 -12.42 -6.75 2.21
C GLY A 195 -12.24 -7.00 0.72
N ARG A 196 -12.11 -5.94 -0.07
CA ARG A 196 -11.89 -6.06 -1.53
C ARG A 196 -10.57 -6.71 -1.90
N TRP A 197 -9.57 -6.72 -1.02
CA TRP A 197 -8.31 -7.40 -1.31
C TRP A 197 -8.44 -8.93 -1.21
N GLU A 198 -9.36 -9.42 -0.38
CA GLU A 198 -9.72 -10.84 -0.31
C GLU A 198 -10.48 -11.27 -1.58
N THR A 199 -11.44 -10.46 -2.03
CA THR A 199 -12.29 -10.76 -3.21
C THR A 199 -11.65 -10.40 -4.56
N GLY A 200 -10.73 -9.44 -4.61
CA GLY A 200 -10.05 -8.99 -5.84
C GLY A 200 -8.97 -9.95 -6.31
N GLN A 201 -8.34 -10.70 -5.39
CA GLN A 201 -7.41 -11.78 -5.75
C GLN A 201 -8.14 -13.00 -6.33
N SER A 202 -9.41 -13.21 -6.00
CA SER A 202 -10.18 -14.33 -6.55
C SER A 202 -10.57 -14.11 -8.03
N ARG A 203 -10.69 -12.86 -8.51
CA ARG A 203 -11.21 -12.46 -9.85
C ARG A 203 -12.54 -13.14 -10.25
N ASP A 204 -13.15 -13.88 -9.33
CA ASP A 204 -14.34 -14.66 -9.53
C ASP A 204 -15.44 -14.02 -8.70
N LYS A 205 -16.46 -13.52 -9.41
CA LYS A 205 -17.69 -12.99 -8.81
C LYS A 205 -18.46 -14.04 -8.01
N TYR A 206 -18.12 -15.33 -8.19
CA TYR A 206 -18.67 -16.48 -7.46
C TYR A 206 -17.74 -17.03 -6.38
N ALA A 207 -16.53 -16.50 -6.21
CA ALA A 207 -15.71 -16.73 -5.01
C ALA A 207 -16.27 -15.90 -3.84
N GLN A 208 -17.55 -16.12 -3.57
CA GLN A 208 -18.19 -15.72 -2.34
C GLN A 208 -18.01 -16.89 -1.37
N ALA A 209 -17.34 -16.62 -0.25
CA ALA A 209 -17.13 -17.55 0.87
C ALA A 209 -16.00 -18.59 0.75
N CYS A 210 -14.86 -18.26 0.13
CA CYS A 210 -13.64 -19.06 0.29
C CYS A 210 -12.92 -18.69 1.60
N HIS A 211 -12.46 -19.72 2.30
CA HIS A 211 -11.95 -19.75 3.67
C HIS A 211 -10.89 -18.69 4.02
N ALA A 212 -10.69 -18.46 5.31
CA ALA A 212 -9.60 -17.63 5.80
C ALA A 212 -8.24 -18.08 5.22
N HIS A 213 -7.47 -17.15 4.62
CA HIS A 213 -6.21 -17.43 3.95
C HIS A 213 -5.08 -16.59 4.57
N VAL A 214 -4.01 -17.28 4.99
CA VAL A 214 -2.79 -16.66 5.51
C VAL A 214 -1.65 -16.89 4.52
N HIS A 215 -1.04 -15.82 4.07
CA HIS A 215 0.11 -15.85 3.18
C HIS A 215 1.37 -15.94 4.04
N LEU A 216 2.20 -16.95 3.81
CA LEU A 216 3.50 -17.10 4.48
C LEU A 216 4.60 -16.49 3.61
N LEU A 217 5.45 -15.64 4.18
CA LEU A 217 6.54 -14.98 3.48
C LEU A 217 7.89 -15.57 3.90
N PHE A 218 8.63 -16.07 2.92
CA PHE A 218 9.93 -16.70 3.09
C PHE A 218 11.01 -15.81 2.49
N ASP A 219 12.18 -15.78 3.12
CA ASP A 219 13.37 -15.35 2.41
C ASP A 219 13.87 -16.50 1.53
N ARG A 220 14.88 -16.21 0.71
CA ARG A 220 15.42 -17.20 -0.22
C ARG A 220 15.94 -18.45 0.49
N GLU A 221 16.64 -18.29 1.60
CA GLU A 221 17.26 -19.41 2.33
C GLU A 221 16.18 -20.31 2.94
N ALA A 222 15.20 -19.72 3.62
CA ALA A 222 14.06 -20.43 4.17
C ALA A 222 13.23 -21.14 3.09
N TRP A 223 13.05 -20.51 1.92
CA TRP A 223 12.33 -21.12 0.80
C TRP A 223 13.05 -22.36 0.25
N GLU A 224 14.37 -22.30 0.10
CA GLU A 224 15.16 -23.49 -0.26
C GLU A 224 15.07 -24.58 0.82
N GLY A 225 15.06 -24.19 2.10
CA GLY A 225 14.82 -25.10 3.22
C GLY A 225 13.48 -25.84 3.11
N VAL A 226 12.39 -25.12 2.81
CA VAL A 226 11.05 -25.71 2.58
C VAL A 226 11.07 -26.68 1.39
N LYS A 227 11.79 -26.36 0.32
CA LYS A 227 11.92 -27.29 -0.82
C LYS A 227 12.70 -28.55 -0.44
N GLY A 228 13.71 -28.42 0.42
CA GLY A 228 14.52 -29.54 0.90
C GLY A 228 13.74 -30.59 1.70
N ILE A 229 12.66 -30.20 2.40
CA ILE A 229 11.81 -31.13 3.17
C ILE A 229 10.73 -31.83 2.32
N VAL A 230 10.52 -31.41 1.07
CA VAL A 230 9.48 -31.97 0.19
C VAL A 230 10.02 -33.16 -0.61
N THR A 231 9.52 -34.35 -0.28
CA THR A 231 9.92 -35.60 -0.97
C THR A 231 9.13 -35.87 -2.25
N ASN A 232 7.95 -35.25 -2.41
CA ASN A 232 7.09 -35.44 -3.56
C ASN A 232 7.54 -34.58 -4.75
N LYS A 233 7.96 -35.23 -5.85
CA LYS A 233 8.49 -34.54 -7.05
C LYS A 233 7.50 -33.57 -7.70
N ILE A 234 6.20 -33.88 -7.70
CA ILE A 234 5.16 -33.01 -8.26
C ILE A 234 5.05 -31.72 -7.44
N THR A 235 5.06 -31.85 -6.12
CA THR A 235 4.99 -30.72 -5.18
C THR A 235 6.25 -29.86 -5.29
N LEU A 236 7.43 -30.48 -5.34
CA LEU A 236 8.69 -29.77 -5.53
C LEU A 236 8.73 -28.98 -6.85
N SER A 237 8.23 -29.57 -7.94
CA SER A 237 8.12 -28.87 -9.23
C SER A 237 7.26 -27.60 -9.11
N LYS A 238 6.12 -27.69 -8.43
CA LYS A 238 5.25 -26.53 -8.20
C LYS A 238 5.83 -25.49 -7.23
N LEU A 239 6.70 -25.87 -6.31
CA LEU A 239 7.44 -24.91 -5.48
C LEU A 239 8.53 -24.20 -6.29
N ASN A 240 9.23 -24.91 -7.18
CA ASN A 240 10.27 -24.33 -8.03
C ASN A 240 9.75 -23.24 -8.98
N THR A 241 8.50 -23.35 -9.44
CA THR A 241 7.88 -22.33 -10.30
C THR A 241 7.57 -21.04 -9.56
N ARG A 242 7.67 -21.05 -8.23
CA ARG A 242 7.47 -19.90 -7.33
C ARG A 242 8.79 -19.29 -6.85
N ASN A 243 9.92 -19.63 -7.48
CA ASN A 243 11.20 -18.98 -7.22
C ASN A 243 11.20 -17.49 -7.63
N TYR A 244 10.18 -17.04 -8.37
CA TYR A 244 10.01 -15.64 -8.77
C TYR A 244 8.92 -15.01 -7.89
N PRO A 245 9.22 -13.89 -7.20
CA PRO A 245 8.23 -13.17 -6.44
C PRO A 245 7.10 -12.68 -7.36
N GLY A 246 5.88 -12.65 -6.83
CA GLY A 246 4.75 -12.01 -7.52
C GLY A 246 4.92 -10.49 -7.59
N PRO A 247 3.98 -9.79 -8.26
CA PRO A 247 4.03 -8.34 -8.36
C PRO A 247 4.05 -7.68 -6.97
N ASN A 248 4.85 -6.63 -6.83
CA ASN A 248 4.94 -5.89 -5.57
C ASN A 248 3.69 -5.02 -5.38
N TYR A 249 2.79 -5.46 -4.49
CA TYR A 249 1.52 -4.75 -4.23
C TYR A 249 1.74 -3.33 -3.70
N LEU A 250 2.81 -3.06 -2.93
CA LEU A 250 3.10 -1.71 -2.44
C LEU A 250 3.44 -0.75 -3.59
N LEU A 251 4.20 -1.21 -4.60
CA LEU A 251 4.48 -0.41 -5.80
C LEU A 251 3.22 -0.16 -6.63
N LYS A 252 2.35 -1.18 -6.73
CA LYS A 252 1.06 -1.04 -7.40
C LYS A 252 0.19 0.01 -6.71
N ASP A 253 0.06 -0.08 -5.40
CA ASP A 253 -0.76 0.85 -4.61
C ASP A 253 -0.20 2.29 -4.67
N CYS A 254 1.13 2.44 -4.68
CA CYS A 254 1.78 3.75 -4.90
C CYS A 254 1.45 4.33 -6.28
N THR A 255 1.49 3.49 -7.31
CA THR A 255 1.17 3.89 -8.68
C THR A 255 -0.30 4.31 -8.79
N GLU A 256 -1.20 3.57 -8.14
CA GLU A 256 -2.63 3.89 -8.10
C GLU A 256 -2.90 5.22 -7.38
N LEU A 257 -2.29 5.45 -6.22
CA LEU A 257 -2.37 6.71 -5.48
C LEU A 257 -1.91 7.90 -6.30
N GLU A 258 -0.79 7.76 -7.02
CA GLU A 258 -0.28 8.83 -7.88
C GLU A 258 -1.24 9.18 -9.01
N GLN A 259 -1.70 8.17 -9.75
CA GLN A 259 -2.54 8.34 -10.92
C GLN A 259 -3.94 8.87 -10.55
N GLN A 260 -4.54 8.35 -9.47
CA GLN A 260 -5.91 8.69 -9.11
C GLN A 260 -6.04 9.97 -8.29
N ARG A 261 -4.99 10.37 -7.56
CA ARG A 261 -5.06 11.48 -6.60
C ARG A 261 -3.91 12.47 -6.74
N LEU A 262 -2.66 12.03 -6.64
CA LEU A 262 -1.56 12.98 -6.46
C LEU A 262 -1.31 13.87 -7.67
N GLN A 263 -1.33 13.32 -8.89
CA GLN A 263 -1.10 14.12 -10.10
C GLN A 263 -2.11 15.26 -10.24
N LEU A 264 -3.40 14.98 -10.00
CA LEU A 264 -4.45 15.98 -10.06
C LEU A 264 -4.30 17.02 -8.94
N ALA A 265 -4.03 16.57 -7.71
CA ALA A 265 -3.87 17.44 -6.56
C ALA A 265 -2.65 18.37 -6.71
N GLU A 266 -1.54 17.86 -7.25
CA GLU A 266 -0.34 18.64 -7.56
C GLU A 266 -0.61 19.68 -8.64
N HIS A 267 -1.32 19.30 -9.71
CA HIS A 267 -1.74 20.26 -10.74
C HIS A 267 -2.62 21.38 -10.16
N GLN A 268 -3.59 21.05 -9.30
CA GLN A 268 -4.45 22.04 -8.64
C GLN A 268 -3.65 22.95 -7.72
N TYR A 269 -2.74 22.40 -6.92
CA TYR A 269 -1.85 23.14 -6.04
C TYR A 269 -0.94 24.11 -6.83
N MET A 270 -0.34 23.63 -7.93
CA MET A 270 0.49 24.47 -8.80
C MET A 270 -0.33 25.58 -9.46
N LEU A 271 -1.53 25.27 -9.97
CA LEU A 271 -2.41 26.27 -10.60
C LEU A 271 -2.83 27.36 -9.60
N ALA A 272 -3.17 26.99 -8.37
CA ALA A 272 -3.50 27.95 -7.31
C ALA A 272 -2.30 28.86 -6.98
N SER A 273 -1.10 28.29 -6.94
CA SER A 273 0.15 29.03 -6.70
C SER A 273 0.46 30.00 -7.83
N ILE A 274 0.32 29.57 -9.10
CA ILE A 274 0.48 30.41 -10.29
C ILE A 274 -0.54 31.54 -10.29
N THR A 275 -1.81 31.25 -9.99
CA THR A 275 -2.88 32.25 -9.94
C THR A 275 -2.57 33.32 -8.88
N LYS A 276 -2.15 32.90 -7.68
CA LYS A 276 -1.76 33.82 -6.60
C LYS A 276 -0.57 34.69 -7.02
N LEU A 277 0.43 34.11 -7.68
CA LEU A 277 1.58 34.83 -8.21
C LEU A 277 1.16 35.86 -9.28
N SER A 278 0.27 35.48 -10.20
CA SER A 278 -0.27 36.38 -11.24
C SER A 278 -0.93 37.61 -10.62
N VAL A 279 -1.81 37.42 -9.65
CA VAL A 279 -2.47 38.52 -8.93
C VAL A 279 -1.45 39.41 -8.20
N SER A 280 -0.43 38.82 -7.59
CA SER A 280 0.64 39.58 -6.93
C SER A 280 1.44 40.43 -7.93
N VAL A 281 1.71 39.90 -9.12
CA VAL A 281 2.40 40.61 -10.21
C VAL A 281 1.54 41.73 -10.77
N GLU A 282 0.25 41.48 -11.02
CA GLU A 282 -0.71 42.51 -11.47
C GLU A 282 -0.81 43.68 -10.48
N ASN A 283 -0.93 43.38 -9.19
CA ASN A 283 -0.96 44.39 -8.14
C ASN A 283 0.34 45.22 -8.10
N SER A 284 1.49 44.54 -8.21
CA SER A 284 2.80 45.21 -8.23
C SER A 284 2.96 46.11 -9.45
N ASN A 285 2.53 45.65 -10.63
CA ASN A 285 2.56 46.43 -11.87
C ASN A 285 1.65 47.67 -11.77
N LYS A 286 0.46 47.53 -11.18
CA LYS A 286 -0.44 48.66 -10.95
C LYS A 286 0.22 49.71 -10.04
N SER A 287 0.80 49.28 -8.91
CA SER A 287 1.52 50.19 -8.02
C SER A 287 2.70 50.89 -8.70
N LEU A 288 3.42 50.20 -9.59
CA LEU A 288 4.50 50.80 -10.38
C LEU A 288 3.97 51.86 -11.36
N ILE A 289 2.88 51.56 -12.08
CA ILE A 289 2.24 52.53 -13.00
C ILE A 289 1.76 53.77 -12.25
N ASP A 290 1.16 53.60 -11.07
CA ASP A 290 0.69 54.70 -10.23
C ASP A 290 1.87 55.57 -9.74
N ALA A 291 2.99 54.94 -9.39
CA ALA A 291 4.22 55.64 -8.99
C ALA A 291 4.86 56.42 -10.17
N ILE A 292 4.93 55.81 -11.36
CA ILE A 292 5.42 56.47 -12.59
C ILE A 292 4.52 57.66 -12.95
N SER A 293 3.21 57.49 -12.85
CA SER A 293 2.24 58.56 -13.11
C SER A 293 2.43 59.74 -12.15
N SER A 294 2.61 59.44 -10.86
CA SER A 294 2.89 60.46 -9.83
C SER A 294 4.21 61.18 -10.06
N LEU A 295 5.27 60.46 -10.42
CA LEU A 295 6.57 61.04 -10.76
C LEU A 295 6.48 61.93 -12.00
N THR A 296 5.73 61.49 -13.03
CA THR A 296 5.51 62.28 -14.26
C THR A 296 4.82 63.61 -13.95
N VAL A 297 3.81 63.60 -13.08
CA VAL A 297 3.15 64.83 -12.60
C VAL A 297 4.14 65.73 -11.88
N ALA A 298 4.95 65.19 -10.96
CA ALA A 298 5.95 65.95 -10.22
C ALA A 298 7.00 66.59 -11.15
N ILE A 299 7.51 65.84 -12.14
CA ILE A 299 8.45 66.34 -13.15
C ILE A 299 7.82 67.48 -13.95
N ASN A 300 6.58 67.32 -14.41
CA ASN A 300 5.88 68.36 -15.16
C ASN A 300 5.66 69.63 -14.32
N SER A 301 5.33 69.49 -13.04
CA SER A 301 5.24 70.62 -12.11
C SER A 301 6.59 71.31 -11.91
N LEU A 302 7.68 70.55 -11.76
CA LEU A 302 9.03 71.10 -11.63
C LEU A 302 9.45 71.87 -12.89
N ASN A 303 9.22 71.31 -14.08
CA ASN A 303 9.55 71.95 -15.35
C ASN A 303 8.84 73.31 -15.48
N ARG A 304 7.54 73.39 -15.11
CA ARG A 304 6.81 74.67 -15.09
C ARG A 304 7.42 75.68 -14.14
N LEU A 305 7.85 75.26 -12.94
CA LEU A 305 8.49 76.16 -11.97
C LEU A 305 9.84 76.69 -12.49
N VAL A 306 10.61 75.88 -13.23
CA VAL A 306 11.86 76.32 -13.87
C VAL A 306 11.55 77.35 -14.96
N GLU A 307 10.60 77.06 -15.85
CA GLU A 307 10.19 78.00 -16.91
C GLU A 307 9.70 79.35 -16.36
N ASP A 308 8.93 79.34 -15.27
CA ASP A 308 8.45 80.56 -14.62
C ASP A 308 9.57 81.35 -13.95
N LYS A 309 10.60 80.66 -13.43
CA LYS A 309 11.78 81.29 -12.86
C LYS A 309 12.63 81.96 -13.93
N ASP A 310 12.88 81.27 -15.05
CA ASP A 310 13.65 81.81 -16.18
C ASP A 310 12.99 83.06 -16.77
N LYS A 311 11.65 83.07 -16.86
CA LYS A 311 10.89 84.26 -17.27
C LYS A 311 11.06 85.43 -16.29
N LYS A 312 11.00 85.18 -14.98
CA LYS A 312 11.17 86.24 -13.96
C LYS A 312 12.59 86.82 -13.93
N GLU A 313 13.61 86.02 -14.21
CA GLU A 313 14.99 86.51 -14.32
C GLU A 313 15.18 87.36 -15.58
N TYR A 314 14.54 87.01 -16.70
CA TYR A 314 14.58 87.81 -17.94
C TYR A 314 13.93 89.20 -17.81
N TYR A 315 12.84 89.33 -17.01
CA TYR A 315 12.18 90.63 -16.80
C TYR A 315 12.86 91.54 -15.76
N ASN A 316 13.87 91.05 -15.04
CA ASN A 316 14.61 91.81 -14.02
C ASN A 316 16.02 92.25 -14.47
N GLN A 317 16.37 92.05 -15.74
CA GLN A 317 17.55 92.62 -16.40
C GLN A 317 17.16 93.83 -17.25
#